data_AF-A0A915WSL3-F1
#
_entry.id   AF-A0A915WSL3-F1
#
_cell.length_a   1.000
_cell.length_b   1.000
_cell.length_c   1.000
_cell.angle_alpha   90.00
_cell.angle_beta   90.00
_cell.angle_gamma   90.00
#
_symmetry.space_group_name_H-M   'P 1'
#
loop_
_entity.id
_entity.type
_entity.pdbx_description
1 polymer ?
#
loop_
_entity_poly.entity_id
_entity_poly.type
_entity_poly.pdbx_seq_one_letter_code
_entity_poly.pdbx_strand_id
1 'polypeptide(L)'
;MQIGSPSVPIYYPNNRYYPRPNQRNVFMGKNYIKTGLKYLFVALLIFILFIILLFVLKIFTLLLIFSIIIILVGGFGLDYLWKGFAEYEKVTNKGVFGLAKFGALLYIIPFTSFIGSILVGIGFYNIGVLENNDKIKIGGILSAIPFVGIIGLLILLIYFH
;
A
#
# COMPACT_ATOMS: atom_id res chain seq x y z
N MET A 1 4.69 -0.08 66.29
CA MET A 1 5.65 -0.39 65.21
C MET A 1 4.88 -0.42 63.90
N GLN A 2 5.01 0.61 63.06
CA GLN A 2 4.41 0.65 61.72
C GLN A 2 5.38 -0.03 60.75
N ILE A 3 4.93 -1.11 60.12
CA ILE A 3 5.66 -1.79 59.04
C ILE A 3 5.42 -0.96 57.78
N GLY A 4 6.43 -0.20 57.35
CA GLY A 4 6.39 0.55 56.10
C GLY A 4 6.36 -0.41 54.92
N SER A 5 5.27 -0.39 54.15
CA SER A 5 5.19 -1.12 52.89
C SER A 5 6.22 -0.58 51.90
N PRO A 6 7.05 -1.43 51.26
CA PRO A 6 8.00 -0.97 50.26
C PRO A 6 7.24 -0.42 49.04
N SER A 7 7.51 0.84 48.70
CA SER A 7 7.02 1.48 47.49
C SER A 7 7.62 0.80 46.26
N VAL A 8 6.81 0.03 45.55
CA VAL A 8 7.17 -0.55 44.25
C VAL A 8 7.30 0.61 43.25
N PRO A 9 8.45 0.80 42.57
CA PRO A 9 8.58 1.83 41.56
C PRO A 9 7.62 1.53 40.40
N ILE A 10 6.68 2.43 40.16
CA ILE A 10 5.79 2.38 39.00
C ILE A 10 6.65 2.66 37.77
N TYR A 11 6.89 1.60 36.99
CA TYR A 11 7.57 1.71 35.70
C TYR A 11 6.62 2.38 34.71
N TYR A 12 6.74 3.69 34.54
CA TYR A 12 6.06 4.39 33.46
C TYR A 12 6.67 3.90 32.13
N PRO A 13 5.90 3.23 31.24
CA PRO A 13 6.42 2.84 29.95
C PRO A 13 6.87 4.10 29.21
N ASN A 14 8.15 4.09 28.85
CA ASN A 14 8.86 5.13 28.13
C ASN A 14 7.99 5.67 26.99
N ASN A 15 7.53 6.92 27.14
CA ASN A 15 6.87 7.66 26.07
C ASN A 15 7.86 7.76 24.92
N ARG A 16 7.75 6.84 23.95
CA ARG A 16 8.43 6.96 22.67
C ARG A 16 7.92 8.24 22.05
N TYR A 17 8.68 9.31 22.22
CA TYR A 17 8.56 10.51 21.42
C TYR A 17 8.77 10.08 19.97
N TYR A 18 7.68 9.80 19.26
CA TYR A 18 7.73 9.73 17.81
C TYR A 18 8.10 11.15 17.37
N PRO A 19 9.28 11.36 16.75
CA PRO A 19 9.63 12.67 16.23
C PRO A 19 8.52 13.08 15.27
N ARG A 20 8.06 14.33 15.37
CA ARG A 20 6.99 14.83 14.49
C ARG A 20 7.40 14.52 13.04
N PRO A 21 6.56 13.81 12.28
CA PRO A 21 6.92 13.35 10.97
C PRO A 21 7.34 14.54 10.11
N ASN A 22 8.47 14.43 9.38
CA ASN A 22 8.88 15.45 8.43
C ASN A 22 7.75 15.63 7.41
N GLN A 23 7.00 16.72 7.53
CA GLN A 23 5.76 16.91 6.78
C GLN A 23 5.99 16.97 5.27
N ARG A 24 7.20 17.36 4.83
CA ARG A 24 7.58 17.32 3.42
C ARG A 24 7.60 15.89 2.89
N ASN A 25 8.21 14.96 3.64
CA ASN A 25 8.32 13.56 3.21
C ASN A 25 6.95 12.87 3.23
N VAL A 26 6.11 13.16 4.23
CA VAL A 26 4.72 12.64 4.27
C VAL A 26 3.91 13.17 3.08
N PHE A 27 4.03 14.46 2.76
CA PHE A 27 3.35 15.05 1.61
C PHE A 27 3.81 14.42 0.27
N MET A 28 5.12 14.26 0.07
CA MET A 28 5.66 13.61 -1.12
C MET A 28 5.23 12.15 -1.21
N GLY A 29 5.32 11.41 -0.10
CA GLY A 29 4.88 10.02 -0.01
C GLY A 29 3.41 9.86 -0.39
N LYS A 30 2.55 10.73 0.14
CA LYS A 30 1.11 10.78 -0.19
C LYS A 30 0.86 11.02 -1.68
N ASN A 31 1.59 11.95 -2.29
CA ASN A 31 1.45 12.25 -3.72
C ASN A 31 1.91 11.08 -4.60
N TYR A 32 2.99 10.40 -4.23
CA TYR A 32 3.44 9.21 -4.94
C TYR A 32 2.45 8.07 -4.80
N ILE A 33 1.90 7.82 -3.61
CA ILE A 33 0.86 6.81 -3.40
C ILE A 33 -0.39 7.11 -4.22
N LYS A 34 -0.87 8.35 -4.17
CA LYS A 34 -2.00 8.81 -4.98
C LYS A 34 -1.79 8.52 -6.46
N THR A 35 -0.60 8.88 -6.97
CA THR A 35 -0.24 8.69 -8.37
C THR A 35 -0.15 7.20 -8.73
N GLY A 36 0.46 6.39 -7.86
CA GLY A 36 0.54 4.95 -8.02
C GLY A 36 -0.82 4.27 -8.07
N LEU A 37 -1.72 4.63 -7.14
CA LEU A 37 -3.10 4.12 -7.11
C LEU A 37 -3.88 4.49 -8.39
N LYS A 38 -3.69 5.70 -8.93
CA LYS A 38 -4.31 6.10 -10.21
C LYS A 38 -3.85 5.21 -11.35
N TYR A 39 -2.55 4.96 -11.48
CA TYR A 39 -2.02 4.08 -12.53
C TYR A 39 -2.52 2.64 -12.36
N LEU A 40 -2.54 2.10 -11.13
CA LEU A 40 -3.08 0.77 -10.87
C LEU A 40 -4.57 0.68 -11.22
N PHE A 41 -5.35 1.71 -10.92
CA PHE A 41 -6.75 1.77 -11.29
C PHE A 41 -6.96 1.82 -12.81
N VAL A 42 -6.16 2.63 -13.53
CA VAL A 42 -6.18 2.67 -15.00
C VAL A 42 -5.77 1.32 -15.59
N ALA A 43 -4.74 0.67 -15.06
CA ALA A 43 -4.33 -0.67 -15.48
C ALA A 43 -5.45 -1.70 -15.29
N LEU A 44 -6.19 -1.62 -14.16
CA LEU A 44 -7.35 -2.47 -13.89
C LEU A 44 -8.46 -2.26 -14.94
N LEU A 45 -8.77 -1.00 -15.29
CA LEU A 45 -9.77 -0.70 -16.32
C LEU A 45 -9.37 -1.25 -17.69
N ILE A 46 -8.10 -1.07 -18.08
CA ILE A 46 -7.55 -1.61 -19.34
C ILE A 46 -7.65 -3.14 -19.34
N PHE A 47 -7.33 -3.79 -18.22
CA PHE A 47 -7.43 -5.24 -18.08
C PHE A 47 -8.87 -5.74 -18.22
N ILE A 48 -9.85 -5.08 -17.58
CA ILE A 48 -11.27 -5.44 -17.70
C ILE A 48 -11.74 -5.26 -19.15
N LEU A 49 -11.41 -4.12 -19.78
CA LEU A 49 -11.73 -3.86 -21.18
C LEU A 49 -11.13 -4.93 -22.09
N PHE A 50 -9.89 -5.32 -21.83
CA PHE A 50 -9.20 -6.36 -22.59
C PHE A 50 -9.87 -7.74 -22.46
N ILE A 51 -10.31 -8.14 -21.25
CA ILE A 51 -11.07 -9.38 -21.05
C ILE A 51 -12.37 -9.36 -21.87
N ILE A 52 -13.12 -8.26 -21.83
CA ILE A 52 -14.36 -8.11 -22.60
C ILE A 52 -14.07 -8.24 -24.10
N LEU A 53 -13.01 -7.58 -24.58
CA LEU A 53 -12.63 -7.59 -25.98
C LEU A 53 -12.19 -8.99 -26.45
N LEU A 54 -11.42 -9.71 -25.63
CA LEU A 54 -11.04 -11.10 -25.92
C LEU A 54 -12.27 -12.01 -26.03
N PHE A 55 -13.25 -11.83 -25.15
CA PHE A 55 -14.47 -12.63 -25.16
C PHE A 55 -15.31 -12.39 -26.43
N VAL A 56 -15.41 -11.14 -26.87
CA VAL A 56 -16.22 -10.75 -28.04
C VAL A 56 -15.51 -11.07 -29.36
N LEU A 57 -14.24 -10.67 -29.51
CA LEU A 57 -13.54 -10.70 -30.80
C LEU A 57 -12.69 -11.96 -31.01
N LYS A 58 -12.33 -12.70 -29.94
CA LYS A 58 -11.46 -13.89 -30.00
C LYS A 58 -10.11 -13.66 -30.69
N ILE A 59 -9.62 -12.42 -30.73
CA ILE A 59 -8.37 -12.05 -31.39
C ILE A 59 -7.20 -12.27 -30.44
N PHE A 60 -6.52 -13.41 -30.58
CA PHE A 60 -5.34 -13.74 -29.79
C PHE A 60 -4.14 -12.81 -30.05
N THR A 61 -4.03 -12.20 -31.23
CA THR A 61 -2.93 -11.28 -31.57
C THR A 61 -2.91 -10.02 -30.70
N LEU A 62 -4.09 -9.57 -30.22
CA LEU A 62 -4.18 -8.42 -29.32
C LEU A 62 -3.65 -8.72 -27.92
N LEU A 63 -3.48 -10.00 -27.57
CA LEU A 63 -3.04 -10.42 -26.24
C LEU A 63 -1.65 -9.89 -25.92
N LEU A 64 -0.71 -9.95 -26.87
CA LEU A 64 0.64 -9.48 -26.65
C LEU A 64 0.71 -7.96 -26.44
N ILE A 65 0.01 -7.18 -27.28
CA ILE A 65 -0.01 -5.71 -27.20
C ILE A 65 -0.63 -5.24 -25.88
N PHE A 66 -1.81 -5.77 -25.53
CA PHE A 66 -2.48 -5.39 -24.28
C PHE A 66 -1.70 -5.84 -23.05
N SER A 67 -1.07 -7.02 -23.09
CA SER A 67 -0.21 -7.47 -21.98
C SER A 67 0.95 -6.51 -21.74
N ILE A 68 1.62 -6.03 -22.80
CA ILE A 68 2.69 -5.05 -22.68
C ILE A 68 2.17 -3.75 -22.07
N ILE A 69 1.02 -3.23 -22.54
CA ILE A 69 0.43 -2.00 -22.02
C ILE A 69 0.10 -2.14 -20.53
N ILE A 70 -0.53 -3.25 -20.13
CA ILE A 70 -0.90 -3.50 -18.73
C ILE A 70 0.35 -3.61 -17.85
N ILE A 71 1.39 -4.30 -18.31
CA ILE A 71 2.68 -4.39 -17.59
C ILE A 71 3.32 -3.02 -17.43
N LEU A 72 3.32 -2.18 -18.48
CA LEU A 72 3.90 -0.84 -18.42
C LEU A 72 3.12 0.06 -17.45
N VAL A 73 1.80 0.16 -17.61
CA VAL A 73 0.95 1.02 -16.77
C VAL A 73 0.95 0.53 -15.32
N GLY A 74 0.80 -0.78 -15.10
CA GLY A 74 0.88 -1.39 -13.79
C GLY A 74 2.25 -1.22 -13.14
N GLY A 75 3.32 -1.40 -13.92
CA GLY A 75 4.71 -1.21 -13.50
C GLY A 75 4.99 0.23 -13.05
N PHE A 76 4.50 1.23 -13.80
CA PHE A 76 4.57 2.63 -13.35
C PHE A 76 3.81 2.83 -12.03
N GLY A 77 2.62 2.24 -11.89
CA GLY A 77 1.85 2.29 -10.64
C GLY A 77 2.62 1.74 -9.44
N LEU A 78 3.29 0.60 -9.63
CA LEU A 78 4.10 -0.06 -8.60
C LEU A 78 5.37 0.73 -8.25
N ASP A 79 6.05 1.33 -9.24
CA ASP A 79 7.20 2.22 -9.01
C ASP A 79 6.80 3.45 -8.17
N TYR A 80 5.65 4.06 -8.46
CA TYR A 80 5.12 5.15 -7.66
C TYR A 80 4.74 4.71 -6.24
N LEU A 81 4.15 3.54 -6.05
CA LEU A 81 3.92 3.00 -4.71
C LEU A 81 5.21 2.76 -3.95
N TRP A 82 6.23 2.18 -4.60
CA TRP A 82 7.56 1.97 -4.01
C TRP A 82 8.15 3.29 -3.51
N LYS A 83 8.17 4.33 -4.36
CA LYS A 83 8.63 5.68 -4.02
C LYS A 83 7.84 6.26 -2.85
N GLY A 84 6.52 6.07 -2.86
CA GLY A 84 5.63 6.46 -1.77
C GLY A 84 6.04 5.84 -0.44
N PHE A 85 6.14 4.50 -0.40
CA PHE A 85 6.55 3.78 0.80
C PHE A 85 7.98 4.14 1.25
N ALA A 86 8.90 4.40 0.32
CA ALA A 86 10.25 4.87 0.65
C ALA A 86 10.24 6.23 1.35
N GLU A 87 9.34 7.15 0.97
CA GLU A 87 9.20 8.42 1.69
C GLU A 87 8.60 8.25 3.09
N TYR A 88 7.61 7.38 3.25
CA TYR A 88 7.05 7.06 4.58
C TYR A 88 8.07 6.35 5.49
N GLU A 89 8.96 5.53 4.92
CA GLU A 89 10.04 4.86 5.64
C GLU A 89 11.05 5.84 6.24
N LYS A 90 11.35 6.95 5.56
CA LYS A 90 12.26 7.99 6.08
C LYS A 90 11.72 8.67 7.34
N VAL A 91 10.43 8.53 7.61
CA VAL A 91 9.70 9.22 8.67
C VAL A 91 9.34 8.30 9.83
N THR A 92 9.44 6.98 9.62
CA THR A 92 8.98 5.96 10.58
C THR A 92 10.05 4.89 10.79
N ASN A 93 9.75 3.88 11.61
CA ASN A 93 10.68 2.76 11.80
C ASN A 93 10.83 1.97 10.48
N LYS A 94 12.06 1.88 9.97
CA LYS A 94 12.40 1.40 8.62
C LYS A 94 11.82 0.03 8.24
N GLY A 95 11.59 -0.85 9.23
CA GLY A 95 11.23 -2.25 8.98
C GLY A 95 9.93 -2.43 8.17
N VAL A 96 8.85 -1.74 8.56
CA VAL A 96 7.50 -2.02 8.04
C VAL A 96 7.30 -1.55 6.60
N PHE A 97 7.79 -0.35 6.28
CA PHE A 97 7.72 0.18 4.91
C PHE A 97 8.74 -0.50 3.99
N GLY A 98 9.83 -1.05 4.55
CA GLY A 98 10.71 -2.00 3.86
C GLY A 98 9.94 -3.16 3.23
N LEU A 99 9.09 -3.83 4.02
CA LEU A 99 8.24 -4.93 3.55
C LEU A 99 7.25 -4.49 2.47
N ALA A 100 6.61 -3.33 2.64
CA ALA A 100 5.64 -2.81 1.67
C ALA A 100 6.27 -2.52 0.30
N LYS A 101 7.51 -2.00 0.27
CA LYS A 101 8.31 -1.85 -0.95
C LYS A 101 8.55 -3.19 -1.63
N PHE A 102 9.05 -4.18 -0.89
CA PHE A 102 9.22 -5.54 -1.42
C PHE A 102 7.90 -6.11 -1.95
N GLY A 103 6.79 -5.80 -1.29
CA GLY A 103 5.44 -6.13 -1.77
C GLY A 103 5.12 -5.58 -3.15
N ALA A 104 5.42 -4.31 -3.40
CA ALA A 104 5.21 -3.70 -4.71
C ALA A 104 6.05 -4.38 -5.81
N LEU A 105 7.26 -4.84 -5.50
CA LEU A 105 8.12 -5.57 -6.43
C LEU A 105 7.61 -6.99 -6.69
N LEU A 106 7.16 -7.69 -5.65
CA LEU A 106 6.59 -9.03 -5.74
C LEU A 106 5.26 -9.08 -6.50
N TYR A 107 4.58 -7.94 -6.64
CA TYR A 107 3.35 -7.81 -7.42
C TYR A 107 3.55 -8.05 -8.92
N ILE A 108 4.78 -7.84 -9.43
CA ILE A 108 5.13 -8.03 -10.85
C ILE A 108 5.20 -9.53 -11.20
N ILE A 109 5.56 -10.37 -10.23
CA ILE A 109 5.76 -11.80 -10.44
C ILE A 109 4.42 -12.51 -10.20
N PRO A 110 3.83 -13.18 -11.21
CA PRO A 110 2.47 -13.72 -11.13
C PRO A 110 2.25 -14.64 -9.92
N PHE A 111 3.21 -15.52 -9.62
CA PHE A 111 3.13 -16.50 -8.53
C PHE A 111 3.26 -15.90 -7.13
N THR A 112 3.85 -14.71 -6.99
CA THR A 112 4.02 -14.03 -5.70
C THR A 112 3.13 -12.80 -5.57
N SER A 113 2.29 -12.52 -6.57
CA SER A 113 1.39 -11.37 -6.60
C SER A 113 0.47 -11.28 -5.36
N PHE A 114 0.00 -12.43 -4.88
CA PHE A 114 -0.75 -12.57 -3.62
C PHE A 114 0.06 -12.14 -2.38
N ILE A 115 1.34 -12.52 -2.32
CA ILE A 115 2.23 -12.10 -1.23
C ILE A 115 2.47 -10.59 -1.36
N GLY A 116 2.67 -10.11 -2.58
CA GLY A 116 2.79 -8.69 -2.91
C GLY A 116 1.60 -7.88 -2.40
N SER A 117 0.37 -8.35 -2.62
CA SER A 117 -0.85 -7.67 -2.17
C SER A 117 -0.97 -7.59 -0.67
N ILE A 118 -0.61 -8.67 0.05
CA ILE A 118 -0.58 -8.64 1.51
C ILE A 118 0.42 -7.60 2.02
N LEU A 119 1.64 -7.61 1.49
CA LEU A 119 2.70 -6.69 1.95
C LEU A 119 2.38 -5.23 1.65
N VAL A 120 1.83 -4.94 0.47
CA VAL A 120 1.34 -3.60 0.10
C VAL A 120 0.17 -3.17 0.98
N GLY A 121 -0.78 -4.07 1.26
CA GLY A 121 -1.92 -3.81 2.15
C GLY A 121 -1.49 -3.52 3.60
N ILE A 122 -0.51 -4.26 4.12
CA ILE A 122 0.13 -3.96 5.41
C ILE A 122 0.77 -2.57 5.37
N GLY A 123 1.45 -2.22 4.27
CA GLY A 123 1.99 -0.88 4.05
C GLY A 123 0.93 0.21 4.20
N PHE A 124 -0.20 0.07 3.51
CA PHE A 124 -1.32 0.99 3.61
C PHE A 124 -1.93 1.06 5.01
N TYR A 125 -2.12 -0.08 5.67
CA TYR A 125 -2.62 -0.10 7.05
C TYR A 125 -1.74 0.76 7.97
N ASN A 126 -0.43 0.65 7.85
CA ASN A 126 0.52 1.40 8.68
C ASN A 126 0.54 2.90 8.34
N ILE A 127 0.28 3.28 7.09
CA ILE A 127 0.02 4.69 6.74
C ILE A 127 -1.24 5.19 7.45
N GLY A 128 -2.29 4.38 7.48
CA GLY A 128 -3.51 4.69 8.21
C GLY A 128 -3.29 4.83 9.72
N VAL A 129 -2.39 4.04 10.31
CA VAL A 129 -1.98 4.23 11.72
C VAL A 129 -1.21 5.55 11.89
N LEU A 130 -0.26 5.85 11.00
CA LEU A 130 0.55 7.07 11.06
C LEU A 130 -0.31 8.34 10.92
N GLU A 131 -1.26 8.33 9.99
CA GLU A 131 -2.17 9.44 9.73
C GLU A 131 -3.41 9.45 10.65
N ASN A 132 -3.51 8.49 11.58
CA ASN A 132 -4.68 8.25 12.42
C ASN A 132 -6.01 8.25 11.62
N ASN A 133 -6.03 7.53 10.49
CA ASN A 133 -7.14 7.50 9.55
C ASN A 133 -7.69 6.09 9.35
N ASP A 134 -8.93 5.87 9.77
CA ASP A 134 -9.56 4.55 9.73
C ASP A 134 -9.92 4.10 8.31
N LYS A 135 -10.17 5.02 7.37
CA LYS A 135 -10.45 4.66 5.97
C LYS A 135 -9.22 4.06 5.30
N ILE A 136 -8.04 4.62 5.54
CA ILE A 136 -6.78 4.06 5.02
C ILE A 136 -6.50 2.71 5.67
N LYS A 137 -6.72 2.57 6.99
CA LYS A 137 -6.54 1.30 7.71
C LYS A 137 -7.41 0.20 7.09
N ILE A 138 -8.70 0.47 6.92
CA ILE A 138 -9.66 -0.46 6.32
C ILE A 138 -9.29 -0.77 4.87
N GLY A 139 -8.93 0.25 4.07
CA GLY A 139 -8.46 0.08 2.70
C GLY A 139 -7.21 -0.81 2.59
N GLY A 140 -6.26 -0.66 3.52
CA GLY A 140 -5.09 -1.51 3.65
C GLY A 140 -5.42 -2.97 3.97
N ILE A 141 -6.32 -3.21 4.94
CA ILE A 141 -6.79 -4.57 5.28
C ILE A 141 -7.50 -5.20 4.09
N LEU A 142 -8.43 -4.49 3.45
CA LEU A 142 -9.19 -5.02 2.33
C LEU A 142 -8.32 -5.28 1.10
N SER A 143 -7.33 -4.42 0.83
CA SER A 143 -6.38 -4.60 -0.29
C SER A 143 -5.46 -5.82 -0.13
N ALA A 144 -5.21 -6.26 1.11
CA ALA A 144 -4.44 -7.47 1.39
C ALA A 144 -5.20 -8.78 1.09
N ILE A 145 -6.54 -8.74 1.05
CA ILE A 145 -7.38 -9.92 0.87
C ILE A 145 -7.58 -10.20 -0.62
N PRO A 146 -7.27 -11.42 -1.11
CA PRO A 146 -7.58 -11.83 -2.47
C PRO A 146 -9.08 -11.67 -2.79
N PHE A 147 -9.43 -11.37 -4.04
CA PHE A 147 -10.80 -11.14 -4.52
C PHE A 147 -11.49 -9.86 -4.00
N VAL A 148 -11.28 -9.49 -2.74
CA VAL A 148 -11.82 -8.25 -2.12
C VAL A 148 -10.87 -7.05 -2.35
N GLY A 149 -9.63 -7.31 -2.76
CA GLY A 149 -8.58 -6.31 -2.90
C GLY A 149 -8.93 -5.09 -3.75
N ILE A 150 -9.80 -5.26 -4.75
CA ILE A 150 -10.30 -4.17 -5.61
C ILE A 150 -11.09 -3.15 -4.78
N ILE A 151 -11.91 -3.59 -3.82
CA ILE A 151 -12.67 -2.71 -2.94
C ILE A 151 -11.72 -1.92 -2.03
N GLY A 152 -10.68 -2.58 -1.51
CA GLY A 152 -9.65 -1.91 -0.71
C GLY A 152 -8.90 -0.83 -1.49
N LEU A 153 -8.49 -1.12 -2.73
CA LEU A 153 -7.85 -0.17 -3.63
C LEU A 153 -8.76 1.01 -3.97
N LEU A 154 -10.06 0.78 -4.17
CA LEU A 154 -11.05 1.84 -4.40
C LEU A 154 -11.18 2.79 -3.21
N ILE A 155 -11.27 2.26 -1.98
CA ILE A 155 -11.33 3.09 -0.76
C ILE A 155 -10.07 3.95 -0.63
N LEU A 156 -8.90 3.36 -0.86
CA LEU A 156 -7.63 4.08 -0.84
C LEU A 156 -7.60 5.17 -1.92
N LEU A 157 -8.02 4.86 -3.16
CA LEU A 157 -8.08 5.83 -4.25
C LEU A 157 -8.96 7.04 -3.91
N ILE A 158 -10.15 6.82 -3.35
CA ILE A 158 -11.08 7.89 -2.94
C ILE A 158 -10.47 8.75 -1.85
N TYR A 159 -9.79 8.14 -0.87
CA TYR A 159 -9.20 8.90 0.23
C TYR A 159 -8.00 9.76 -0.20
N PHE A 160 -7.16 9.22 -1.10
CA PHE A 160 -5.99 9.94 -1.59
C PHE A 160 -6.33 10.95 -2.70
N HIS A 161 -7.57 10.97 -3.22
CA HIS A 161 -8.01 11.95 -4.21
C HIS A 161 -8.16 13.34 -3.61
#